data_AF-A0A6B3D0G7-F1
#
_entry.id   AF-A0A6B3D0G7-F1
#
_cell.length_a   1.000
_cell.length_b   1.000
_cell.length_c   1.000
_cell.angle_alpha   90.00
_cell.angle_beta   90.00
_cell.angle_gamma   90.00
#
_symmetry.space_group_name_H-M   'P 1'
#
loop_
_entity.id
_entity.type
_entity.pdbx_description
1 polymer ?
#
loop_
_entity_poly.entity_id
_entity_poly.type
_entity_poly.pdbx_seq_one_letter_code
_entity_poly.pdbx_strand_id
1 'polypeptide(L)' 'VLGDMGGPLRVGAILKYATDEQRERYLLPVVRGERACCFSLTEQDAGSDVRRMRTTATRDGDSYVLNGHKVFSSAA' A
#
# COMPACT_ATOMS: atom_id res chain seq x y z
N VAL A 1 14.92 11.71 -2.10
CA VAL A 1 15.44 11.18 -0.82
C VAL A 1 14.34 10.31 -0.22
N LEU A 2 14.55 8.99 -0.12
CA LEU A 2 13.57 8.05 0.44
C LEU A 2 13.50 8.20 1.96
N GLY A 3 12.91 9.29 2.45
CA GLY A 3 12.73 9.54 3.88
C GLY A 3 11.48 8.83 4.42
N ASP A 4 11.53 8.37 5.68
CA ASP A 4 10.40 7.73 6.39
C ASP A 4 9.13 8.61 6.43
N MET A 5 9.28 9.93 6.27
CA MET A 5 8.17 10.90 6.25
C MET A 5 8.17 11.82 5.00
N GLY A 6 9.05 11.59 4.02
CA GLY A 6 9.29 12.57 2.94
C GLY A 6 9.84 12.03 1.61
N GLY A 7 9.91 10.70 1.42
CA GLY A 7 10.13 10.10 0.10
C GLY A 7 8.89 10.16 -0.80
N PRO A 8 9.01 9.84 -2.11
CA PRO A 8 7.85 9.73 -3.00
C PRO A 8 6.77 8.93 -2.29
N LEU A 9 5.62 9.59 -2.15
CA LEU A 9 4.55 9.28 -1.22
C LEU A 9 4.40 7.76 -1.05
N ARG A 10 4.54 7.27 0.19
CA ARG A 10 4.13 5.93 0.66
C ARG A 10 5.04 4.72 0.40
N VAL A 11 6.20 4.83 -0.27
CA VAL A 11 7.12 3.67 -0.46
C VAL A 11 8.13 3.46 0.69
N GLY A 12 8.47 4.51 1.44
CA GLY A 12 9.57 4.49 2.42
C GLY A 12 9.48 3.38 3.47
N ALA A 13 8.34 3.27 4.15
CA ALA A 13 8.16 2.28 5.22
C ALA A 13 8.11 0.83 4.70
N ILE A 14 7.56 0.60 3.51
CA ILE A 14 7.39 -0.76 2.97
C ILE A 14 8.71 -1.35 2.45
N LEU A 15 9.69 -0.52 2.07
CA LEU A 15 11.02 -0.97 1.62
C LEU A 15 11.74 -1.88 2.62
N LYS A 16 11.52 -1.64 3.92
CA LYS A 16 12.10 -2.43 5.02
C LYS A 16 11.56 -3.87 5.09
N TYR A 17 10.38 -4.11 4.52
CA TYR A 17 9.68 -5.39 4.55
C TYR A 17 9.62 -6.09 3.19
N ALA A 18 9.94 -5.38 2.11
CA ALA A 18 9.88 -5.92 0.77
C ALA A 18 11.06 -6.87 0.48
N THR A 19 10.78 -8.00 -0.16
CA THR A 19 11.80 -8.88 -0.76
C THR A 19 12.48 -8.18 -1.94
N ASP A 20 13.62 -8.68 -2.39
CA ASP A 20 14.31 -8.12 -3.55
C ASP A 20 13.45 -8.18 -4.82
N GLU A 21 12.70 -9.26 -5.02
CA GLU A 21 11.73 -9.37 -6.12
C GLU A 21 10.63 -8.29 -6.01
N GLN A 22 10.07 -8.08 -4.82
CA GLN A 22 9.03 -7.07 -4.61
C GLN A 22 9.56 -5.65 -4.80
N ARG A 23 10.82 -5.39 -4.39
CA ARG A 23 11.48 -4.11 -4.61
C ARG A 23 11.63 -3.81 -6.10
N GLU A 24 12.16 -4.76 -6.86
CA GLU A 24 12.39 -4.59 -8.29
C GLU A 24 11.08 -4.43 -9.05
N ARG A 25 10.06 -5.22 -8.70
CA ARG A 25 8.78 -5.26 -9.41
C ARG A 25 7.85 -4.09 -9.07
N TYR A 26 7.79 -3.67 -7.80
CA TYR A 26 6.77 -2.72 -7.34
C TYR A 26 7.34 -1.38 -6.88
N LEU A 27 8.54 -1.37 -6.29
CA LEU A 27 9.05 -0.17 -5.60
C LEU A 27 9.97 0.66 -6.49
N LEU A 28 10.93 0.03 -7.18
CA LEU A 28 11.85 0.76 -8.07
C LEU A 28 11.15 1.51 -9.22
N PRO A 29 10.09 0.99 -9.85
CA PRO A 29 9.33 1.76 -10.84
C PRO A 29 8.75 3.06 -10.26
N VAL A 30 8.33 3.04 -8.98
CA VAL A 30 7.86 4.26 -8.31
C VAL A 30 9.02 5.21 -8.01
N VAL A 31 10.17 4.68 -7.56
CA VAL A 31 11.38 5.48 -7.31
C VAL A 31 11.90 6.14 -8.60
N ARG A 32 11.82 5.45 -9.73
CA ARG A 32 12.22 5.95 -11.06
C ARG A 32 11.19 6.90 -11.68
N GLY A 33 10.00 7.06 -11.07
CA GLY A 33 8.93 7.90 -11.60
C GLY A 33 8.14 7.26 -12.76
N GLU A 34 8.30 5.96 -12.98
CA GLU A 34 7.61 5.19 -14.03
C GLU A 34 6.19 4.80 -13.59
N ARG A 35 5.92 4.79 -12.28
CA ARG A 35 4.61 4.49 -11.69
C ARG A 35 4.29 5.43 -10.53
N ALA A 36 3.00 5.70 -10.34
CA ALA A 36 2.49 6.34 -9.14
C ALA A 36 2.05 5.29 -8.13
N CYS A 37 2.01 5.66 -6.84
CA CYS A 37 1.41 4.85 -5.81
C CYS A 37 0.65 5.71 -4.82
N CYS A 38 -0.32 5.12 -4.15
CA CYS A 38 -1.08 5.72 -3.08
C CYS A 38 -1.12 4.77 -1.87
N PHE A 39 -1.66 5.25 -0.75
CA PHE A 39 -1.89 4.41 0.42
C PHE A 39 -3.34 4.53 0.81
N SER A 40 -4.00 3.38 0.82
CA SER A 40 -5.44 3.26 0.97
C SER A 40 -5.76 2.50 2.24
N LEU A 41 -6.02 3.24 3.32
CA LEU A 41 -6.33 2.68 4.63
C LEU A 41 -7.82 2.85 4.97
N THR A 42 -8.28 4.11 4.93
CA THR A 42 -9.60 4.52 5.39
C THR A 42 -10.73 3.83 4.63
N GLU A 43 -11.72 3.37 5.40
CA GLU A 43 -13.00 2.83 4.94
C GLU A 43 -14.12 3.76 5.38
N GLN A 44 -15.32 3.58 4.82
CA GLN A 44 -16.47 4.44 5.12
C GLN A 44 -16.77 4.52 6.62
N ASP A 45 -16.58 3.40 7.34
CA ASP A 45 -16.89 3.27 8.77
C ASP A 45 -15.64 3.16 9.67
N ALA A 46 -14.42 3.22 9.11
CA ALA A 46 -13.18 2.99 9.85
C ALA A 46 -12.02 3.86 9.32
N GLY A 47 -11.51 4.75 10.18
CA GLY A 47 -10.33 5.57 9.93
C GLY A 47 -9.27 5.34 10.99
N SER A 48 -9.30 6.13 12.08
CA SER A 48 -8.35 6.02 13.19
C SER A 48 -8.44 4.69 13.93
N ASP A 49 -9.63 4.10 14.04
CA ASP A 49 -9.81 2.75 14.57
C ASP A 49 -9.67 1.70 13.46
N VAL A 50 -8.42 1.38 13.14
CA VAL A 50 -8.08 0.40 12.11
C VAL A 50 -8.56 -1.02 12.43
N ARG A 51 -8.84 -1.33 13.71
CA ARG A 51 -9.32 -2.66 14.10
C ARG A 51 -10.76 -2.91 13.67
N ARG A 52 -11.52 -1.85 13.37
CA ARG A 52 -12.89 -1.92 12.88
C ARG A 52 -13.00 -2.06 11.35
N MET A 53 -11.87 -2.08 10.65
CA MET A 53 -11.86 -2.27 9.20
C MET A 53 -12.46 -3.61 8.80
N ARG A 54 -13.22 -3.60 7.71
CA ARG A 54 -13.95 -4.75 7.16
C ARG A 54 -13.33 -5.31 5.90
N THR A 55 -12.40 -4.58 5.25
CA THR A 55 -11.67 -5.13 4.09
C THR A 55 -10.92 -6.38 4.50
N THR A 56 -11.10 -7.47 3.76
CA THR A 56 -10.45 -8.74 4.00
C THR A 56 -9.36 -9.01 2.96
N ALA A 57 -8.36 -9.78 3.38
CA ALA A 57 -7.38 -10.41 2.51
C ALA A 57 -7.36 -11.90 2.82
N THR A 58 -8.10 -12.69 2.05
CA THR A 58 -8.21 -14.14 2.26
C THR A 58 -7.17 -14.85 1.42
N ARG A 59 -6.34 -15.70 2.03
CA ARG A 59 -5.35 -16.50 1.30
C ARG A 59 -6.06 -17.53 0.41
N ASP A 60 -5.69 -17.57 -0.87
CA ASP A 60 -6.17 -18.53 -1.85
C ASP A 60 -4.96 -19.07 -2.64
N GLY A 61 -4.51 -20.27 -2.27
CA GLY A 61 -3.28 -20.86 -2.79
C GLY A 61 -2.07 -19.95 -2.55
N ASP A 62 -1.42 -19.55 -3.65
CA ASP A 62 -0.26 -18.65 -3.65
C ASP A 62 -0.62 -17.16 -3.77
N SER A 63 -1.91 -16.83 -3.65
CA SER A 63 -2.45 -15.48 -3.81
C SER A 63 -3.35 -15.06 -2.65
N TYR A 64 -3.83 -13.81 -2.69
CA TYR A 64 -4.82 -13.30 -1.77
C TYR A 64 -6.01 -12.72 -2.55
N VAL A 65 -7.22 -13.06 -2.13
CA VAL A 65 -8.45 -12.42 -2.59
C VAL A 65 -8.75 -11.25 -1.67
N LEU A 66 -8.74 -10.04 -2.24
CA LEU A 66 -9.07 -8.80 -1.54
C LEU A 66 -10.54 -8.45 -1.74
N ASN A 67 -11.27 -8.17 -0.66
CA ASN A 67 -12.67 -7.73 -0.73
C ASN A 67 -12.92 -6.59 0.26
N GLY A 68 -13.40 -5.45 -0.23
CA GLY A 68 -13.76 -4.30 0.59
C GLY A 68 -13.86 -3.01 -0.21
N HIS A 69 -14.13 -1.89 0.48
CA HIS A 69 -14.26 -0.58 -0.14
C HIS A 69 -13.47 0.48 0.64
N LYS A 70 -12.61 1.20 -0.08
CA LYS A 70 -11.76 2.25 0.48
C LYS A 70 -12.25 3.62 0.06
N VAL A 71 -11.98 4.62 0.91
CA VAL A 71 -12.37 6.01 0.68
C VAL A 71 -11.19 6.94 0.99
N PHE A 72 -11.27 8.17 0.46
CA PHE A 72 -10.28 9.23 0.68
C PHE A 72 -8.85 8.89 0.23
N SER A 73 -8.70 7.96 -0.71
CA SER A 73 -7.41 7.66 -1.32
C SER A 73 -7.12 8.68 -2.41
N SER A 74 -6.21 9.61 -2.14
CA SER A 74 -5.73 10.57 -3.13
C SER A 74 -4.79 9.89 -4.14
N ALA A 75 -4.88 10.24 -5.42
CA ALA A 75 -4.06 9.67 -6.49
C ALA A 75 -4.22 8.13 -6.63
N ALA A 76 -5.42 7.62 -6.31
CA ALA A 76 -5.85 6.24 -6.53
C ALA A 76 -6.61 6.11 -7.86
#